data_AF-A0A2P2M7L1-F1
#
_entry.id   AF-A0A2P2M7L1-F1
#
_cell.length_a   1.000
_cell.length_b   1.000
_cell.length_c   1.000
_cell.angle_alpha   90.00
_cell.angle_beta   90.00
_cell.angle_gamma   90.00
#
_symmetry.space_group_name_H-M   'P 1'
#
loop_
_entity.id
_entity.type
_entity.pdbx_description
1 polymer ?
#
loop_
_entity_poly.entity_id
_entity_poly.type
_entity_poly.pdbx_seq_one_letter_code
_entity_poly.pdbx_strand_id
1 'polypeptide(L)'
;MAAAASSSSSSSSSSSSSVVSSSPVTEEELTLTVKWSGKEYTVRVCGDDSVAELKRRICQLTTVLPKRQKLLYPKIGNKLADDSVLLSQLPLKSSLKMTMIGTVEDDIIVDQGDYPEIIDDFEIGQNETVDIKDKEVNKQKLRRRIDQYKIDLRNPCREGKKLLVLDIDYTLFDHRSTAENPLELMRPYLHEFLTAVYAEYDIMIWSATSMKWVELKMGQLGVLNNPNYKITALLDHLAMITVQSDSRGILDCKPLGLIWAHFSEFYNPKNTIMFDDLRRNCVMNPQNGLIIKPFKKAHANRNGDQELVKLTQYLLAIAELDDLSTLDHTKWEFFTEDNA
;
A
#
# COMPACT_ATOMS: atom_id res chain seq x y z
N MET A 1 47.95 61.58 -33.85
CA MET A 1 48.21 61.82 -35.29
C MET A 1 48.42 60.47 -35.95
N ALA A 2 47.81 60.28 -37.13
CA ALA A 2 47.89 59.11 -38.02
C ALA A 2 47.21 57.82 -37.51
N ALA A 3 46.54 57.02 -38.32
CA ALA A 3 45.95 57.14 -39.65
C ALA A 3 45.02 55.92 -39.85
N ALA A 4 44.07 56.03 -40.78
CA ALA A 4 43.21 54.96 -41.30
C ALA A 4 44.05 53.76 -41.83
N ALA A 5 43.56 52.53 -42.01
CA ALA A 5 42.35 52.14 -42.74
C ALA A 5 42.00 50.64 -42.58
N SER A 6 40.71 50.35 -42.78
CA SER A 6 40.04 49.16 -43.37
C SER A 6 40.66 47.76 -43.29
N SER A 7 39.88 46.80 -42.76
CA SER A 7 39.71 45.47 -43.38
C SER A 7 38.54 44.71 -42.76
N SER A 8 37.67 44.18 -43.62
CA SER A 8 36.58 43.26 -43.32
C SER A 8 37.07 41.93 -42.75
N SER A 9 36.42 41.40 -41.71
CA SER A 9 36.40 39.97 -41.43
C SER A 9 35.14 39.56 -40.66
N SER A 10 34.45 38.57 -41.20
CA SER A 10 33.40 37.79 -40.58
C SER A 10 33.93 37.06 -39.34
N SER A 11 33.28 37.22 -38.19
CA SER A 11 33.48 36.33 -37.05
C SER A 11 32.17 36.07 -36.31
N SER A 12 31.91 34.78 -36.15
CA SER A 12 30.91 34.14 -35.31
C SER A 12 30.94 34.63 -33.86
N SER A 13 29.79 34.93 -33.28
CA SER A 13 29.63 35.13 -31.83
C SER A 13 28.43 34.35 -31.29
N SER A 14 28.77 33.25 -30.60
CA SER A 14 28.20 32.78 -29.32
C SER A 14 26.72 33.04 -29.04
N SER A 15 25.88 32.02 -29.27
CA SER A 15 24.61 31.89 -28.57
C SER A 15 24.88 31.43 -27.13
N SER A 16 24.65 32.35 -26.19
CA SER A 16 24.56 32.08 -24.76
C SER A 16 23.49 31.02 -24.48
N SER A 17 23.89 29.83 -24.06
CA SER A 17 23.01 28.81 -23.51
C SER A 17 22.44 29.30 -22.18
N SER A 18 21.21 29.79 -22.23
CA SER A 18 20.41 30.08 -21.05
C SER A 18 20.09 28.74 -20.38
N VAL A 19 20.64 28.54 -19.18
CA VAL A 19 20.26 27.45 -18.29
C VAL A 19 18.80 27.65 -17.93
N VAL A 20 17.94 26.78 -18.47
CA VAL A 20 16.52 26.75 -18.11
C VAL A 20 16.44 26.11 -16.72
N SER A 21 16.27 26.96 -15.71
CA SER A 21 15.86 26.56 -14.38
C SER A 21 14.45 25.95 -14.45
N SER A 22 14.35 24.64 -14.29
CA SER A 22 13.07 23.96 -14.07
C SER A 22 12.48 24.45 -12.75
N SER A 23 11.42 25.26 -12.83
CA SER A 23 10.60 25.61 -11.67
C SER A 23 9.83 24.37 -11.22
N PRO A 24 9.67 24.13 -9.91
CA PRO A 24 8.81 23.05 -9.44
C PRO A 24 7.36 23.40 -9.80
N VAL A 25 6.66 22.49 -10.48
CA VAL A 25 5.22 22.60 -10.71
C VAL A 25 4.58 22.66 -9.33
N THR A 26 4.08 23.84 -8.96
CA THR A 26 3.29 24.00 -7.74
C THR A 26 1.93 23.37 -8.03
N GLU A 27 1.76 22.14 -7.54
CA GLU A 27 0.54 21.36 -7.67
C GLU A 27 -0.64 22.12 -7.04
N GLU A 28 -1.73 22.29 -7.78
CA GLU A 28 -2.93 22.95 -7.27
C GLU A 28 -3.60 22.06 -6.21
N GLU A 29 -3.30 22.33 -4.93
CA GLU A 29 -4.03 21.77 -3.81
C GLU A 29 -5.49 22.25 -3.84
N LEU A 30 -6.41 21.31 -3.98
CA LEU A 30 -7.85 21.53 -3.95
C LEU A 30 -8.36 21.36 -2.52
N THR A 31 -8.99 22.40 -1.98
CA THR A 31 -9.72 22.32 -0.72
C THR A 31 -11.20 22.14 -1.02
N LEU A 32 -11.77 20.99 -0.67
CA LEU A 32 -13.17 20.64 -0.88
C LEU A 32 -13.91 20.59 0.46
N THR A 33 -15.19 20.93 0.46
CA THR A 33 -16.07 20.75 1.63
C THR A 33 -17.10 19.67 1.33
N VAL A 34 -17.16 18.66 2.19
CA VAL A 34 -18.10 17.53 2.09
C VAL A 34 -19.11 17.65 3.21
N LYS A 35 -20.39 17.78 2.86
CA LYS A 35 -21.50 17.77 3.82
C LYS A 35 -22.01 16.34 3.99
N TRP A 36 -21.97 15.82 5.21
CA TRP A 36 -22.49 14.49 5.55
C TRP A 36 -23.09 14.50 6.97
N SER A 37 -24.24 13.84 7.13
CA SER A 37 -24.95 13.72 8.41
C SER A 37 -25.10 15.06 9.18
N GLY A 38 -25.48 16.12 8.45
CA GLY A 38 -25.67 17.47 9.01
C GLY A 38 -24.39 18.25 9.34
N LYS A 39 -23.20 17.64 9.21
CA LYS A 39 -21.88 18.26 9.47
C LYS A 39 -21.14 18.58 8.16
N GLU A 40 -20.22 19.53 8.21
CA GLU A 40 -19.31 19.87 7.11
C GLU A 40 -17.89 19.41 7.44
N TYR A 41 -17.23 18.75 6.48
CA TYR A 41 -15.86 18.24 6.60
C TYR A 41 -15.00 18.86 5.49
N THR A 42 -13.85 19.43 5.86
CA THR A 42 -12.91 20.00 4.89
C THR A 42 -11.87 18.95 4.51
N VAL A 43 -11.75 18.69 3.22
CA VAL A 43 -10.85 17.68 2.65
C VAL A 43 -9.88 18.36 1.70
N ARG A 44 -8.58 18.06 1.84
CA ARG A 44 -7.52 18.55 0.96
C ARG A 44 -7.00 17.43 0.08
N VAL A 45 -6.94 17.67 -1.21
CA VAL A 45 -6.54 16.72 -2.26
C VAL A 45 -5.81 17.45 -3.38
N CYS A 46 -5.06 16.75 -4.20
CA CYS A 46 -4.36 17.29 -5.37
C CYS A 46 -5.05 16.87 -6.67
N GLY A 47 -4.78 17.57 -7.77
CA GLY A 47 -5.39 17.25 -9.07
C GLY A 47 -5.00 15.86 -9.65
N ASP A 48 -3.86 15.31 -9.23
CA ASP A 48 -3.35 13.97 -9.59
C ASP A 48 -3.90 12.84 -8.68
N ASP A 49 -4.67 13.20 -7.65
CA ASP A 49 -5.44 12.25 -6.87
C ASP A 49 -6.63 11.75 -7.68
N SER A 50 -7.05 10.51 -7.40
CA SER A 50 -8.26 9.94 -7.98
C SER A 50 -9.49 10.20 -7.10
N VAL A 51 -10.68 9.93 -7.63
CA VAL A 51 -11.91 9.88 -6.83
C VAL A 51 -11.77 8.87 -5.68
N ALA A 52 -11.06 7.75 -5.87
CA ALA A 52 -10.77 6.79 -4.81
C ALA A 52 -10.01 7.43 -3.63
N GLU A 53 -8.98 8.23 -3.91
CA GLU A 53 -8.21 8.93 -2.87
C GLU A 53 -9.05 10.01 -2.18
N LEU A 54 -9.89 10.76 -2.92
CA LEU A 54 -10.86 11.67 -2.31
C LEU A 54 -11.77 10.95 -1.33
N LYS A 55 -12.32 9.79 -1.72
CA LYS A 55 -13.15 8.96 -0.84
C LYS A 55 -12.37 8.45 0.37
N ARG A 56 -11.10 8.06 0.20
CA ARG A 56 -10.22 7.66 1.31
C ARG A 56 -10.01 8.80 2.32
N ARG A 57 -9.81 10.04 1.86
CA ARG A 57 -9.72 11.21 2.75
C ARG A 57 -11.02 11.52 3.48
N ILE A 58 -12.16 11.34 2.81
CA ILE A 58 -13.47 11.47 3.46
C ILE A 58 -13.65 10.38 4.52
N CYS A 59 -13.18 9.16 4.27
CA CYS A 59 -13.22 8.05 5.23
C CYS A 59 -12.44 8.41 6.51
N GLN A 60 -11.25 9.00 6.40
CA GLN A 60 -10.45 9.43 7.56
C GLN A 60 -11.20 10.40 8.49
N LEU A 61 -12.06 11.25 7.94
CA LEU A 61 -12.81 12.26 8.72
C LEU A 61 -14.19 11.78 9.19
N THR A 62 -14.78 10.81 8.49
CA THR A 62 -16.19 10.42 8.68
C THR A 62 -16.38 8.99 9.13
N THR A 63 -15.35 8.14 9.02
CA THR A 63 -15.38 6.67 9.21
C THR A 63 -16.31 5.92 8.24
N VAL A 64 -16.89 6.60 7.25
CA VAL A 64 -17.67 5.96 6.18
C VAL A 64 -16.72 5.37 5.16
N LEU A 65 -16.74 4.05 4.94
CA LEU A 65 -15.84 3.40 3.99
C LEU A 65 -16.01 3.92 2.55
N PRO A 66 -14.93 4.00 1.75
CA PRO A 66 -15.00 4.49 0.36
C PRO A 66 -16.10 3.85 -0.49
N LYS A 67 -16.26 2.52 -0.40
CA LYS A 67 -17.31 1.76 -1.12
C LYS A 67 -18.74 2.17 -0.74
N ARG A 68 -18.94 2.77 0.43
CA ARG A 68 -20.24 3.23 0.96
C ARG A 68 -20.45 4.73 0.78
N GLN A 69 -19.52 5.45 0.15
CA GLN A 69 -19.62 6.88 -0.09
C GLN A 69 -20.22 7.16 -1.47
N LYS A 70 -21.40 7.75 -1.49
CA LYS A 70 -22.02 8.32 -2.69
C LYS A 70 -21.85 9.84 -2.68
N LEU A 71 -20.89 10.33 -3.46
CA LEU A 71 -20.63 11.76 -3.62
C LEU A 71 -21.61 12.37 -4.63
N LEU A 72 -22.23 13.48 -4.25
CA LEU A 72 -23.25 14.17 -5.03
C LEU A 72 -22.83 15.62 -5.28
N TYR A 73 -22.66 15.95 -6.55
CA TYR A 73 -22.48 17.31 -7.02
C TYR A 73 -23.11 17.50 -8.42
N PRO A 74 -24.17 18.31 -8.57
CA PRO A 74 -24.99 18.36 -9.79
C PRO A 74 -24.22 18.60 -11.10
N LYS A 75 -23.13 19.37 -11.07
CA LYS A 75 -22.37 19.71 -12.29
C LYS A 75 -21.44 18.60 -12.78
N ILE A 76 -21.12 17.63 -11.93
CA ILE A 76 -20.21 16.52 -12.26
C ILE A 76 -21.00 15.22 -12.51
N GLY A 77 -22.16 15.06 -11.87
CA GLY A 77 -23.01 13.91 -12.05
C GLY A 77 -22.32 12.60 -11.63
N ASN A 78 -22.51 11.54 -12.43
CA ASN A 78 -22.07 10.18 -12.09
C ASN A 78 -20.55 9.96 -12.19
N LYS A 79 -19.76 10.92 -12.69
CA LYS A 79 -18.29 10.75 -12.78
C LYS A 79 -17.63 10.57 -11.42
N LEU A 80 -18.24 11.06 -10.33
CA LEU A 80 -17.79 10.84 -8.96
C LEU A 80 -18.05 9.41 -8.43
N ALA A 81 -18.72 8.57 -9.21
CA ALA A 81 -18.87 7.15 -8.90
C ALA A 81 -17.70 6.31 -9.44
N ASP A 82 -16.96 6.81 -10.43
CA ASP A 82 -15.82 6.13 -11.02
C ASP A 82 -14.56 6.45 -10.22
N ASP A 83 -14.09 5.46 -9.46
CA ASP A 83 -12.92 5.55 -8.59
C ASP A 83 -11.60 5.75 -9.36
N SER A 84 -11.60 5.45 -10.67
CA SER A 84 -10.43 5.56 -11.54
C SER A 84 -10.16 6.99 -12.04
N VAL A 85 -11.16 7.87 -11.98
CA VAL A 85 -11.08 9.22 -12.56
C VAL A 85 -10.18 10.12 -11.70
N LEU A 86 -9.27 10.86 -12.34
CA LEU A 86 -8.45 11.87 -11.68
C LEU A 86 -9.26 13.14 -11.40
N LEU A 87 -9.00 13.78 -10.26
CA LEU A 87 -9.71 14.99 -9.86
C LEU A 87 -9.47 16.16 -10.83
N SER A 88 -8.29 16.23 -11.45
CA SER A 88 -7.96 17.20 -12.51
C SER A 88 -8.83 17.07 -13.76
N GLN A 89 -9.43 15.91 -14.01
CA GLN A 89 -10.34 15.69 -15.15
C GLN A 89 -11.77 16.13 -14.84
N LEU A 90 -12.06 16.49 -13.59
CA LEU A 90 -13.35 16.96 -13.14
C LEU A 90 -13.33 18.50 -13.05
N PRO A 91 -14.44 19.18 -13.37
CA PRO A 91 -14.58 20.63 -13.21
C PRO A 91 -14.76 21.02 -11.73
N LEU A 92 -13.80 20.62 -10.88
CA LEU A 92 -13.73 20.95 -9.46
C LEU A 92 -13.02 22.30 -9.29
N LYS A 93 -13.58 23.18 -8.46
CA LYS A 93 -12.94 24.43 -8.04
C LYS A 93 -12.56 24.30 -6.57
N SER A 94 -11.49 24.97 -6.15
CA SER A 94 -11.20 25.10 -4.72
C SER A 94 -12.38 25.77 -4.00
N SER A 95 -12.63 25.39 -2.75
CA SER A 95 -13.79 25.75 -1.92
C SER A 95 -15.15 25.23 -2.39
N LEU A 96 -15.17 24.23 -3.28
CA LEU A 96 -16.41 23.58 -3.71
C LEU A 96 -17.07 22.80 -2.56
N LYS A 97 -18.38 22.96 -2.42
CA LYS A 97 -19.22 22.22 -1.47
C LYS A 97 -19.97 21.10 -2.18
N MET A 98 -19.78 19.85 -1.75
CA MET A 98 -20.50 18.67 -2.23
C MET A 98 -21.22 17.97 -1.08
N THR A 99 -22.26 17.19 -1.40
CA THR A 99 -22.97 16.37 -0.40
C THR A 99 -22.52 14.92 -0.53
N MET A 100 -22.32 14.24 0.58
CA MET A 100 -22.06 12.81 0.61
C MET A 100 -23.21 12.09 1.31
N ILE A 101 -23.64 10.98 0.73
CA ILE A 101 -24.54 10.01 1.37
C ILE A 101 -23.71 8.76 1.66
N GLY A 102 -23.82 8.26 2.88
CA GLY A 102 -23.15 7.05 3.32
C GLY A 102 -23.45 6.76 4.79
N THR A 103 -23.14 5.54 5.22
CA THR A 103 -23.37 5.05 6.58
C THR A 103 -22.06 4.48 7.12
N VAL A 104 -21.78 4.75 8.40
CA VAL A 104 -20.59 4.21 9.08
C VAL A 104 -20.76 2.72 9.35
N GLU A 105 -19.66 1.98 9.47
CA GLU A 105 -19.73 0.52 9.68
C GLU A 105 -20.41 0.11 10.99
N ASP A 106 -20.35 0.94 12.03
CA ASP A 106 -20.91 0.63 13.35
C ASP A 106 -22.45 0.63 13.38
N ASP A 107 -23.09 1.37 12.47
CA ASP A 107 -24.54 1.47 12.38
C ASP A 107 -25.16 0.36 11.50
N ILE A 108 -24.34 -0.58 11.02
CA ILE A 108 -24.74 -1.65 10.10
C ILE A 108 -24.66 -2.99 10.81
N ILE A 109 -25.75 -3.76 10.76
CA ILE A 109 -25.74 -5.19 11.08
C ILE A 109 -25.02 -5.88 9.91
N VAL A 110 -23.71 -6.08 10.02
CA VAL A 110 -22.89 -6.53 8.89
C VAL A 110 -23.14 -8.00 8.59
N ASP A 111 -23.63 -8.29 7.39
CA ASP A 111 -23.52 -9.61 6.78
C ASP A 111 -22.06 -9.80 6.34
N GLN A 112 -21.45 -10.94 6.70
CA GLN A 112 -20.00 -11.17 6.61
C GLN A 112 -19.45 -11.28 5.16
N GLY A 113 -20.18 -10.82 4.14
CA GLY A 113 -19.93 -11.11 2.72
C GLY A 113 -19.39 -9.98 1.84
N ASP A 114 -19.28 -8.74 2.33
CA ASP A 114 -18.82 -7.58 1.52
C ASP A 114 -17.27 -7.52 1.40
N TYR A 115 -16.65 -8.61 0.95
CA TYR A 115 -15.20 -8.63 0.66
C TYR A 115 -14.91 -8.02 -0.71
N PRO A 116 -13.81 -7.28 -0.88
CA PRO A 116 -13.44 -6.72 -2.18
C PRO A 116 -13.34 -7.82 -3.25
N GLU A 117 -13.77 -7.48 -4.47
CA GLU A 117 -13.59 -8.35 -5.63
C GLU A 117 -12.09 -8.56 -5.87
N ILE A 118 -11.66 -9.82 -5.82
CA ILE A 118 -10.29 -10.21 -6.15
C ILE A 118 -10.26 -10.27 -7.68
N ILE A 119 -9.78 -9.20 -8.28
CA ILE A 119 -9.34 -9.20 -9.66
C ILE A 119 -8.05 -10.02 -9.69
N ASP A 120 -8.00 -10.98 -10.62
CA ASP A 120 -6.91 -11.93 -10.79
C ASP A 120 -5.73 -11.21 -11.47
N ASP A 121 -4.67 -10.91 -10.70
CA ASP A 121 -3.55 -10.05 -11.12
C ASP A 121 -2.43 -10.80 -11.86
N PHE A 122 -2.75 -11.81 -12.68
CA PHE A 122 -1.75 -12.69 -13.31
C PHE A 122 -0.76 -12.00 -14.29
N GLU A 123 -0.72 -10.68 -14.37
CA GLU A 123 -0.10 -9.99 -15.50
C GLU A 123 0.79 -8.76 -15.17
N ILE A 124 1.00 -8.36 -13.91
CA ILE A 124 1.95 -7.25 -13.64
C ILE A 124 3.39 -7.76 -13.80
N GLY A 125 4.04 -7.42 -14.90
CA GLY A 125 5.41 -7.80 -15.21
C GLY A 125 6.45 -7.03 -14.39
N GLN A 126 7.66 -7.59 -14.22
CA GLN A 126 8.72 -6.99 -13.39
C GLN A 126 9.13 -5.59 -13.88
N ASN A 127 9.24 -5.38 -15.20
CA ASN A 127 9.54 -4.07 -15.78
C ASN A 127 8.44 -3.03 -15.46
N GLU A 128 7.16 -3.44 -15.50
CA GLU A 128 6.04 -2.56 -15.16
C GLU A 128 6.13 -2.05 -13.71
N THR A 129 6.58 -2.92 -12.78
CA THR A 129 6.74 -2.50 -11.37
C THR A 129 7.85 -1.48 -11.13
N VAL A 130 8.92 -1.54 -11.92
CA VAL A 130 10.03 -0.57 -11.82
C VAL A 130 9.55 0.81 -12.26
N ASP A 131 8.83 0.89 -13.38
CA ASP A 131 8.27 2.13 -13.90
C ASP A 131 7.29 2.79 -12.90
N ILE A 132 6.43 1.99 -12.27
CA ILE A 132 5.48 2.48 -11.25
C ILE A 132 6.22 3.03 -10.03
N LYS A 133 7.18 2.28 -9.47
CA LYS A 133 7.93 2.69 -8.27
C LYS A 133 8.70 3.97 -8.50
N ASP A 134 9.29 4.15 -9.68
CA ASP A 134 10.17 5.27 -9.95
C ASP A 134 9.47 6.55 -10.42
N LYS A 135 8.19 6.45 -10.80
CA LYS A 135 7.37 7.60 -11.19
C LYS A 135 7.23 8.61 -10.05
N GLU A 136 7.61 9.86 -10.33
CA GLU A 136 7.67 10.92 -9.30
C GLU A 136 6.31 11.17 -8.63
N VAL A 137 5.20 11.09 -9.39
CA VAL A 137 3.84 11.22 -8.85
C VAL A 137 3.53 10.19 -7.76
N ASN A 138 4.03 8.95 -7.93
CA ASN A 138 3.83 7.88 -6.95
C ASN A 138 4.73 8.08 -5.72
N LYS A 139 5.95 8.58 -5.91
CA LYS A 139 6.86 8.98 -4.82
C LYS A 139 6.28 10.14 -3.99
N GLN A 140 5.67 11.13 -4.64
CA GLN A 140 4.99 12.23 -3.96
C GLN A 140 3.78 11.75 -3.16
N LYS A 141 2.96 10.85 -3.72
CA LYS A 141 1.85 10.22 -2.99
C LYS A 141 2.33 9.48 -1.74
N LEU A 142 3.45 8.77 -1.83
CA LEU A 142 4.08 8.13 -0.68
C LEU A 142 4.53 9.16 0.37
N ARG A 143 5.22 10.24 -0.03
CA ARG A 143 5.62 11.32 0.90
C ARG A 143 4.41 11.92 1.62
N ARG A 144 3.35 12.25 0.88
CA ARG A 144 2.09 12.75 1.44
C ARG A 144 1.50 11.76 2.45
N ARG A 145 1.54 10.46 2.16
CA ARG A 145 1.02 9.42 3.07
C ARG A 145 1.86 9.28 4.34
N ILE A 146 3.19 9.36 4.23
CA ILE A 146 4.12 9.34 5.38
C ILE A 146 3.81 10.45 6.38
N ASP A 147 3.49 11.65 5.88
CA ASP A 147 3.17 12.79 6.75
C ASP A 147 1.85 12.61 7.49
N GLN A 148 0.85 12.02 6.82
CA GLN A 148 -0.54 11.98 7.26
C GLN A 148 -0.91 10.76 8.08
N TYR A 149 -0.40 9.58 7.73
CA TYR A 149 -0.70 8.34 8.43
C TYR A 149 0.28 8.17 9.58
N LYS A 150 -0.20 7.81 10.77
CA LYS A 150 0.64 7.49 11.93
C LYS A 150 0.47 6.01 12.24
N ILE A 151 1.60 5.32 12.41
CA ILE A 151 1.61 3.91 12.76
C ILE A 151 1.60 3.79 14.29
N ASP A 152 0.55 3.21 14.83
CA ASP A 152 0.43 2.94 16.27
C ASP A 152 1.14 1.62 16.61
N LEU A 153 2.20 1.72 17.41
CA LEU A 153 2.93 0.56 17.92
C LEU A 153 2.13 -0.15 19.02
N ARG A 154 1.89 -1.45 18.82
CA ARG A 154 1.34 -2.33 19.87
C ARG A 154 2.45 -2.93 20.72
N ASN A 155 3.59 -3.21 20.10
CA ASN A 155 4.80 -3.72 20.75
C ASN A 155 6.01 -2.98 20.16
N PRO A 156 7.09 -2.76 20.92
CA PRO A 156 8.25 -2.04 20.45
C PRO A 156 8.98 -2.79 19.32
N CYS A 157 9.59 -2.04 18.41
CA CYS A 157 10.59 -2.57 17.48
C CYS A 157 11.78 -3.11 18.28
N ARG A 158 12.31 -4.28 17.91
CA ARG A 158 13.43 -4.95 18.59
C ARG A 158 14.72 -4.72 17.83
N GLU A 159 15.76 -4.32 18.56
CA GLU A 159 17.09 -4.11 17.99
C GLU A 159 17.63 -5.38 17.33
N GLY A 160 18.23 -5.23 16.14
CA GLY A 160 18.81 -6.34 15.37
C GLY A 160 17.80 -7.25 14.66
N LYS A 161 16.50 -7.08 14.86
CA LYS A 161 15.48 -7.91 14.20
C LYS A 161 15.10 -7.35 12.83
N LYS A 162 14.88 -8.26 11.88
CA LYS A 162 14.37 -7.94 10.54
C LYS A 162 12.86 -7.64 10.61
N LEU A 163 12.26 -7.21 9.50
CA LEU A 163 10.83 -6.96 9.41
C LEU A 163 10.12 -7.94 8.48
N LEU A 164 9.09 -8.60 8.99
CA LEU A 164 8.13 -9.37 8.23
C LEU A 164 6.78 -8.64 8.20
N VAL A 165 6.34 -8.25 7.01
CA VAL A 165 5.01 -7.66 6.80
C VAL A 165 4.09 -8.72 6.21
N LEU A 166 2.94 -8.97 6.83
CA LEU A 166 2.00 -9.99 6.39
C LEU A 166 0.68 -9.36 5.99
N ASP A 167 0.22 -9.69 4.78
CA ASP A 167 -1.19 -9.59 4.45
C ASP A 167 -2.03 -10.59 5.26
N ILE A 168 -3.36 -10.45 5.22
CA ILE A 168 -4.30 -11.30 5.97
C ILE A 168 -5.07 -12.24 5.03
N ASP A 169 -5.82 -11.67 4.09
CA ASP A 169 -6.84 -12.37 3.31
C ASP A 169 -6.17 -13.31 2.32
N TYR A 170 -6.46 -14.63 2.39
CA TYR A 170 -5.75 -15.68 1.63
C TYR A 170 -4.25 -15.83 1.93
N THR A 171 -3.65 -14.92 2.69
CA THR A 171 -2.29 -15.09 3.22
C THR A 171 -2.29 -15.93 4.50
N LEU A 172 -3.05 -15.52 5.52
CA LEU A 172 -3.10 -16.16 6.85
C LEU A 172 -4.38 -16.95 7.09
N PHE A 173 -5.46 -16.69 6.35
CA PHE A 173 -6.73 -17.40 6.49
C PHE A 173 -7.60 -17.30 5.23
N ASP A 174 -8.58 -18.20 5.12
CA ASP A 174 -9.61 -18.15 4.07
C ASP A 174 -10.76 -17.23 4.49
N HIS A 175 -10.78 -16.02 3.95
CA HIS A 175 -11.81 -15.03 4.27
C HIS A 175 -13.16 -15.26 3.56
N ARG A 176 -13.21 -16.12 2.53
CA ARG A 176 -14.43 -16.30 1.71
C ARG A 176 -15.26 -17.50 2.09
N SER A 177 -14.66 -18.53 2.67
CA SER A 177 -15.42 -19.69 3.15
C SER A 177 -16.17 -19.32 4.44
N THR A 178 -17.37 -19.87 4.59
CA THR A 178 -18.14 -19.79 5.83
C THR A 178 -17.69 -20.91 6.78
N ALA A 179 -17.65 -20.64 8.08
CA ALA A 179 -17.36 -21.61 9.12
C ALA A 179 -18.06 -21.22 10.42
N GLU A 180 -18.40 -22.21 11.25
CA GLU A 180 -18.94 -21.95 12.59
C GLU A 180 -17.86 -21.43 13.54
N ASN A 181 -16.65 -21.95 13.39
CA ASN A 181 -15.47 -21.52 14.14
C ASN A 181 -14.47 -20.83 13.18
N PRO A 182 -14.07 -19.57 13.44
CA PRO A 182 -13.06 -18.88 12.64
C PRO A 182 -11.73 -19.64 12.50
N LEU A 183 -11.38 -20.49 13.47
CA LEU A 183 -10.15 -21.30 13.44
C LEU A 183 -10.14 -22.39 12.35
N GLU A 184 -11.32 -22.77 11.83
CA GLU A 184 -11.42 -23.68 10.69
C GLU A 184 -10.92 -23.02 9.39
N LEU A 185 -11.01 -21.69 9.33
CA LEU A 185 -10.57 -20.88 8.20
C LEU A 185 -9.09 -20.48 8.31
N MET A 186 -8.47 -20.67 9.48
CA MET A 186 -7.07 -20.37 9.72
C MET A 186 -6.18 -21.22 8.82
N ARG A 187 -5.20 -20.59 8.16
CA ARG A 187 -4.21 -21.31 7.36
C ARG A 187 -3.42 -22.25 8.28
N PRO A 188 -3.18 -23.51 7.88
CA PRO A 188 -2.41 -24.46 8.67
C PRO A 188 -1.05 -23.89 9.10
N TYR A 189 -0.63 -24.23 10.32
CA TYR A 189 0.66 -23.83 10.91
C TYR A 189 0.84 -22.33 11.18
N LEU A 190 -0.24 -21.54 11.21
CA LEU A 190 -0.16 -20.09 11.43
C LEU A 190 0.63 -19.73 12.69
N HIS A 191 0.32 -20.34 13.84
CA HIS A 191 0.95 -19.98 15.10
C HIS A 191 2.38 -20.50 15.20
N GLU A 192 2.64 -21.69 14.67
CA GLU A 192 3.97 -22.29 14.59
C GLU A 192 4.89 -21.43 13.72
N PHE A 193 4.40 -20.99 12.55
CA PHE A 193 5.08 -20.05 11.66
C PHE A 193 5.39 -18.73 12.37
N LEU A 194 4.39 -18.06 12.95
CA LEU A 194 4.58 -16.76 13.62
C LEU A 194 5.51 -16.88 14.83
N THR A 195 5.43 -17.97 15.59
CA THR A 195 6.34 -18.23 16.72
C THR A 195 7.78 -18.38 16.24
N ALA A 196 8.01 -19.19 15.21
CA ALA A 196 9.34 -19.47 14.69
C ALA A 196 9.98 -18.20 14.10
N VAL A 197 9.26 -17.48 13.23
CA VAL A 197 9.80 -16.28 12.58
C VAL A 197 9.96 -15.11 13.55
N TYR A 198 9.18 -15.05 14.63
CA TYR A 198 9.33 -14.00 15.65
C TYR A 198 10.71 -14.04 16.33
N ALA A 199 11.40 -15.18 16.30
CA ALA A 199 12.79 -15.26 16.74
C ALA A 199 13.67 -14.25 15.99
N GLU A 200 13.47 -14.05 14.69
CA GLU A 200 14.34 -13.21 13.83
C GLU A 200 13.68 -11.97 13.24
N TYR A 201 12.35 -11.93 13.23
CA TYR A 201 11.56 -10.89 12.59
C TYR A 201 10.61 -10.23 13.59
N ASP A 202 10.59 -8.90 13.59
CA ASP A 202 9.41 -8.14 14.00
C ASP A 202 8.30 -8.33 12.97
N ILE A 203 7.06 -8.38 13.45
CA ILE A 203 5.91 -8.78 12.63
C ILE A 203 4.91 -7.62 12.59
N MET A 204 4.62 -7.14 11.40
CA MET A 204 3.54 -6.17 11.16
C MET A 204 2.47 -6.80 10.28
N ILE A 205 1.20 -6.56 10.60
CA ILE A 205 0.07 -7.01 9.78
C ILE A 205 -0.43 -5.83 8.96
N TRP A 206 -0.58 -6.01 7.64
CA TRP A 206 -1.10 -4.96 6.76
C TRP A 206 -2.21 -5.49 5.85
N SER A 207 -3.45 -5.06 6.11
CA SER A 207 -4.63 -5.43 5.30
C SER A 207 -5.16 -4.28 4.46
N ALA A 208 -5.81 -4.62 3.34
CA ALA A 208 -6.60 -3.67 2.53
C ALA A 208 -8.03 -3.43 3.08
N THR A 209 -8.32 -3.87 4.31
CA THR A 209 -9.60 -3.66 5.01
C THR A 209 -9.51 -2.55 6.06
N SER A 210 -10.58 -2.26 6.80
CA SER A 210 -10.55 -1.27 7.89
C SER A 210 -9.89 -1.83 9.16
N MET A 211 -9.27 -0.96 9.96
CA MET A 211 -8.64 -1.36 11.22
C MET A 211 -9.57 -2.22 12.11
N LYS A 212 -10.87 -1.90 12.15
CA LYS A 212 -11.89 -2.70 12.86
C LYS A 212 -11.89 -4.17 12.43
N TRP A 213 -11.85 -4.43 11.12
CA TRP A 213 -11.80 -5.80 10.59
C TRP A 213 -10.45 -6.47 10.84
N VAL A 214 -9.36 -5.72 10.73
CA VAL A 214 -8.01 -6.22 11.06
C VAL A 214 -7.96 -6.70 12.50
N GLU A 215 -8.39 -5.86 13.46
CA GLU A 215 -8.38 -6.21 14.88
C GLU A 215 -9.32 -7.38 15.19
N LEU A 216 -10.53 -7.38 14.61
CA LEU A 216 -11.49 -8.47 14.80
C LEU A 216 -10.93 -9.81 14.30
N LYS A 217 -10.41 -9.85 13.06
CA LYS A 217 -9.91 -11.10 12.46
C LYS A 217 -8.64 -11.59 13.14
N MET A 218 -7.68 -10.70 13.40
CA MET A 218 -6.46 -11.07 14.13
C MET A 218 -6.75 -11.48 15.58
N GLY A 219 -7.79 -10.92 16.21
CA GLY A 219 -8.28 -11.37 17.51
C GLY A 219 -8.91 -12.76 17.45
N GLN A 220 -9.82 -13.01 16.48
CA GLN A 220 -10.50 -14.30 16.29
C GLN A 220 -9.54 -15.44 15.96
N LEU A 221 -8.50 -15.16 15.17
CA LEU A 221 -7.44 -16.12 14.86
C LEU A 221 -6.41 -16.27 15.98
N GLY A 222 -6.58 -15.62 17.13
CA GLY A 222 -5.65 -15.70 18.26
C GLY A 222 -4.28 -15.02 18.03
N VAL A 223 -4.11 -14.28 16.93
CA VAL A 223 -2.85 -13.65 16.54
C VAL A 223 -2.46 -12.51 17.48
N LEU A 224 -3.43 -11.72 17.96
CA LEU A 224 -3.14 -10.56 18.82
C LEU A 224 -2.82 -10.91 20.28
N ASN A 225 -3.19 -12.11 20.73
CA ASN A 225 -3.13 -12.51 22.15
C ASN A 225 -2.27 -13.77 22.38
N ASN A 226 -1.37 -14.10 21.46
CA ASN A 226 -0.49 -15.25 21.61
C ASN A 226 0.66 -14.96 22.61
N PRO A 227 1.00 -15.87 23.54
CA PRO A 227 2.13 -15.68 24.45
C PRO A 227 3.50 -15.86 23.78
N ASN A 228 3.59 -16.58 22.66
CA ASN A 228 4.86 -17.01 22.06
C ASN A 228 5.46 -15.99 21.07
N TYR A 229 4.68 -14.99 20.65
CA TYR A 229 5.14 -13.93 19.76
C TYR A 229 4.35 -12.64 20.00
N LYS A 230 4.80 -11.55 19.38
CA LYS A 230 4.15 -10.24 19.43
C LYS A 230 4.03 -9.62 18.05
N ILE A 231 2.93 -8.90 17.83
CA ILE A 231 2.71 -8.10 16.63
C ILE A 231 3.11 -6.66 16.93
N THR A 232 4.08 -6.13 16.18
CA THR A 232 4.66 -4.80 16.37
C THR A 232 3.63 -3.71 16.06
N ALA A 233 2.97 -3.80 14.90
CA ALA A 233 1.96 -2.84 14.46
C ALA A 233 0.90 -3.48 13.55
N LEU A 234 -0.25 -2.83 13.47
CA LEU A 234 -1.31 -3.13 12.51
C LEU A 234 -1.44 -1.96 11.55
N LEU A 235 -1.59 -2.24 10.26
CA LEU A 235 -1.82 -1.28 9.20
C LEU A 235 -3.06 -1.70 8.41
N ASP A 236 -3.81 -0.72 7.94
CA ASP A 236 -5.09 -0.90 7.26
C ASP A 236 -5.11 -0.20 5.89
N HIS A 237 -6.27 -0.19 5.23
CA HIS A 237 -6.43 0.45 3.91
C HIS A 237 -6.12 1.95 3.90
N LEU A 238 -6.14 2.64 5.06
CA LEU A 238 -5.78 4.05 5.17
C LEU A 238 -4.27 4.27 5.16
N ALA A 239 -3.45 3.23 5.21
CA ALA A 239 -2.01 3.30 4.96
C ALA A 239 -1.64 3.12 3.47
N MET A 240 -2.55 2.56 2.66
CA MET A 240 -2.31 2.25 1.24
C MET A 240 -2.36 3.48 0.33
N ILE A 241 -1.61 3.50 -0.76
CA ILE A 241 -1.64 4.59 -1.75
C ILE A 241 -2.16 4.10 -3.11
N THR A 242 -2.78 5.02 -3.85
CA THR A 242 -3.25 4.80 -5.22
C THR A 242 -2.20 5.28 -6.23
N VAL A 243 -1.48 4.35 -6.83
CA VAL A 243 -0.40 4.63 -7.79
C VAL A 243 -0.91 4.62 -9.22
N GLN A 244 -0.21 5.37 -10.08
CA GLN A 244 -0.46 5.41 -11.51
C GLN A 244 0.52 4.49 -12.26
N SER A 245 -0.02 3.63 -13.12
CA SER A 245 0.66 2.79 -14.11
C SER A 245 0.26 3.25 -15.52
N ASP A 246 1.21 3.31 -16.44
CA ASP A 246 0.94 3.71 -17.82
C ASP A 246 0.17 2.62 -18.60
N SER A 247 0.35 1.35 -18.23
CA SER A 247 -0.30 0.19 -18.86
C SER A 247 -1.63 -0.20 -18.21
N ARG A 248 -1.81 0.04 -16.90
CA ARG A 248 -2.96 -0.46 -16.13
C ARG A 248 -3.85 0.63 -15.54
N GLY A 249 -3.55 1.90 -15.78
CA GLY A 249 -4.29 3.00 -15.15
C GLY A 249 -3.90 3.13 -13.68
N ILE A 250 -4.88 3.22 -12.77
CA ILE A 250 -4.59 3.36 -11.34
C ILE A 250 -4.80 2.06 -10.57
N LEU A 251 -3.98 1.84 -9.55
CA LEU A 251 -4.10 0.68 -8.67
C LEU A 251 -3.68 1.04 -7.25
N ASP A 252 -4.25 0.35 -6.27
CA ASP A 252 -3.90 0.49 -4.86
C ASP A 252 -2.77 -0.46 -4.48
N CYS A 253 -1.86 0.01 -3.62
CA CYS A 253 -0.74 -0.80 -3.11
C CYS A 253 -0.38 -0.46 -1.66
N LYS A 254 0.47 -1.30 -1.06
CA LYS A 254 0.96 -1.22 0.32
C LYS A 254 2.43 -0.79 0.30
N PRO A 255 2.74 0.52 0.31
CA PRO A 255 4.10 1.00 0.13
C PRO A 255 4.95 0.81 1.40
N LEU A 256 5.86 -0.16 1.42
CA LEU A 256 6.76 -0.39 2.56
C LEU A 256 7.60 0.84 2.94
N GLY A 257 7.82 1.76 2.00
CA GLY A 257 8.45 3.06 2.28
C GLY A 257 7.73 3.90 3.35
N LEU A 258 6.45 3.65 3.62
CA LEU A 258 5.74 4.24 4.75
C LEU A 258 6.35 3.78 6.08
N ILE A 259 6.56 2.47 6.23
CA ILE A 259 7.13 1.86 7.43
C ILE A 259 8.59 2.29 7.58
N TRP A 260 9.38 2.23 6.50
CA TRP A 260 10.80 2.62 6.52
C TRP A 260 11.01 4.08 6.88
N ALA A 261 10.09 4.98 6.51
CA ALA A 261 10.18 6.38 6.90
C ALA A 261 9.87 6.61 8.40
N HIS A 262 8.98 5.82 8.99
CA HIS A 262 8.57 5.96 10.39
C HIS A 262 9.53 5.26 11.37
N PHE A 263 10.20 4.20 10.92
CA PHE A 263 11.08 3.36 11.73
C PHE A 263 12.42 3.14 11.05
N SER A 264 12.99 4.20 10.48
CA SER A 264 14.22 4.15 9.67
C SER A 264 15.44 3.63 10.42
N GLU A 265 15.45 3.76 11.74
CA GLU A 265 16.49 3.22 12.61
C GLU A 265 16.45 1.69 12.74
N PHE A 266 15.29 1.05 12.45
CA PHE A 266 15.11 -0.40 12.53
C PHE A 266 15.01 -1.06 11.16
N TYR A 267 14.25 -0.48 10.24
CA TYR A 267 13.82 -1.18 9.02
C TYR A 267 14.07 -0.38 7.75
N ASN A 268 14.51 -1.08 6.72
CA ASN A 268 14.80 -0.54 5.40
C ASN A 268 14.66 -1.67 4.34
N PRO A 269 14.88 -1.38 3.04
CA PRO A 269 14.73 -2.39 1.98
C PRO A 269 15.63 -3.62 2.12
N LYS A 270 16.75 -3.54 2.86
CA LYS A 270 17.70 -4.64 3.00
C LYS A 270 17.31 -5.66 4.06
N ASN A 271 16.39 -5.33 4.97
CA ASN A 271 16.01 -6.22 6.07
C ASN A 271 14.50 -6.40 6.21
N THR A 272 13.74 -6.05 5.17
CA THR A 272 12.28 -6.17 5.15
C THR A 272 11.83 -7.15 4.08
N ILE A 273 10.90 -8.04 4.42
CA ILE A 273 10.19 -8.89 3.47
C ILE A 273 8.69 -8.84 3.73
N MET A 274 7.89 -8.88 2.68
CA MET A 274 6.44 -8.78 2.72
C MET A 274 5.79 -9.96 2.01
N PHE A 275 4.86 -10.63 2.68
CA PHE A 275 4.05 -11.70 2.08
C PHE A 275 2.64 -11.19 1.78
N ASP A 276 2.24 -11.36 0.52
CA ASP A 276 0.93 -10.95 0.03
C ASP A 276 0.57 -11.86 -1.16
N ASP A 277 -0.69 -12.29 -1.27
CA ASP A 277 -1.10 -13.14 -2.39
C ASP A 277 -1.26 -12.34 -3.69
N LEU A 278 -1.30 -11.00 -3.59
CA LEU A 278 -1.52 -10.10 -4.72
C LEU A 278 -0.27 -9.28 -5.02
N ARG A 279 0.28 -9.49 -6.23
CA ARG A 279 1.48 -8.77 -6.70
C ARG A 279 1.31 -7.25 -6.72
N ARG A 280 0.10 -6.76 -7.01
CA ARG A 280 -0.19 -5.32 -7.06
C ARG A 280 0.10 -4.61 -5.73
N ASN A 281 -0.02 -5.31 -4.61
CA ASN A 281 0.22 -4.72 -3.29
C ASN A 281 1.70 -4.36 -3.08
N CYS A 282 2.62 -5.01 -3.79
CA CYS A 282 4.05 -4.84 -3.64
C CYS A 282 4.69 -3.93 -4.72
N VAL A 283 3.92 -3.28 -5.61
CA VAL A 283 4.51 -2.59 -6.78
C VAL A 283 5.44 -1.42 -6.44
N MET A 284 5.31 -0.81 -5.25
CA MET A 284 6.21 0.24 -4.78
C MET A 284 7.49 -0.31 -4.12
N ASN A 285 7.55 -1.62 -3.91
CA ASN A 285 8.63 -2.35 -3.26
C ASN A 285 8.76 -3.78 -3.84
N PRO A 286 8.97 -3.92 -5.16
CA PRO A 286 8.88 -5.22 -5.85
C PRO A 286 9.94 -6.21 -5.38
N GLN A 287 11.12 -5.73 -4.99
CA GLN A 287 12.22 -6.54 -4.47
C GLN A 287 11.94 -7.11 -3.06
N ASN A 288 11.03 -6.51 -2.30
CA ASN A 288 10.72 -6.91 -0.92
C ASN A 288 9.46 -7.77 -0.82
N GLY A 289 8.75 -7.97 -1.93
CA GLY A 289 7.50 -8.74 -1.95
C GLY A 289 7.73 -10.19 -2.37
N LEU A 290 7.28 -11.13 -1.54
CA LEU A 290 7.12 -12.53 -1.91
C LEU A 290 5.63 -12.81 -2.13
N ILE A 291 5.30 -13.32 -3.32
CA ILE A 291 3.92 -13.63 -3.68
C ILE A 291 3.59 -15.02 -3.16
N ILE A 292 2.89 -15.08 -2.03
CA ILE A 292 2.51 -16.33 -1.38
C ILE A 292 1.36 -16.99 -2.14
N LYS A 293 1.33 -18.33 -2.19
CA LYS A 293 0.18 -19.02 -2.75
C LYS A 293 -1.09 -18.73 -1.92
N PRO A 294 -2.21 -18.30 -2.53
CA PRO A 294 -3.41 -17.98 -1.79
C PRO A 294 -4.05 -19.21 -1.16
N PHE A 295 -4.41 -19.12 0.12
CA PHE A 295 -5.12 -20.15 0.87
C PHE A 295 -6.63 -20.00 0.71
N LYS A 296 -7.20 -20.68 -0.30
CA LYS A 296 -8.64 -20.66 -0.62
C LYS A 296 -9.29 -21.99 -0.23
N LYS A 297 -10.61 -22.00 -0.01
CA LYS A 297 -11.41 -23.21 0.26
C LYS A 297 -10.83 -24.04 1.40
N ALA A 298 -10.72 -23.45 2.58
CA ALA A 298 -10.10 -24.07 3.76
C ALA A 298 -10.61 -25.51 4.00
N HIS A 299 -11.92 -25.72 3.93
CA HIS A 299 -12.57 -27.03 4.09
C HIS A 299 -11.99 -28.15 3.22
N ALA A 300 -11.51 -27.82 2.00
CA ALA A 300 -10.93 -28.77 1.07
C ALA A 300 -9.40 -28.84 1.15
N ASN A 301 -8.73 -27.72 1.43
CA ASN A 301 -7.29 -27.59 1.25
C ASN A 301 -6.48 -27.62 2.55
N ARG A 302 -7.11 -27.43 3.71
CA ARG A 302 -6.44 -27.29 5.02
C ARG A 302 -5.54 -28.48 5.37
N ASN A 303 -5.90 -29.71 5.00
CA ASN A 303 -5.09 -30.87 5.36
C ASN A 303 -3.80 -31.01 4.52
N GLY A 304 -3.72 -30.34 3.38
CA GLY A 304 -2.59 -30.43 2.45
C GLY A 304 -1.75 -29.15 2.32
N ASP A 305 -2.23 -28.00 2.81
CA ASP A 305 -1.45 -26.76 2.76
C ASP A 305 -0.29 -26.81 3.76
N GLN A 306 0.92 -26.62 3.23
CA GLN A 306 2.19 -26.62 3.96
C GLN A 306 2.98 -25.34 3.66
N GLU A 307 2.33 -24.31 3.11
CA GLU A 307 3.02 -23.13 2.59
C GLU A 307 3.75 -22.38 3.70
N LEU A 308 3.08 -22.17 4.85
CA LEU A 308 3.68 -21.50 6.01
C LEU A 308 4.84 -22.31 6.61
N VAL A 309 4.83 -23.63 6.49
CA VAL A 309 5.96 -24.48 6.94
C VAL A 309 7.18 -24.23 6.05
N LYS A 310 7.00 -24.26 4.74
CA LYS A 310 8.10 -23.97 3.79
C LYS A 310 8.59 -22.53 3.94
N LEU A 311 7.69 -21.57 4.12
CA LEU A 311 8.07 -20.16 4.32
C LEU A 311 8.76 -19.93 5.66
N THR A 312 8.44 -20.70 6.69
CA THR A 312 9.22 -20.70 7.95
C THR A 312 10.68 -21.06 7.65
N GLN A 313 10.91 -22.16 6.93
CA GLN A 313 12.26 -22.61 6.58
C GLN A 313 13.00 -21.54 5.76
N TYR A 314 12.33 -20.95 4.78
CA TYR A 314 12.90 -19.89 3.95
C TYR A 314 13.29 -18.66 4.77
N LEU A 315 12.38 -18.15 5.63
CA LEU A 315 12.66 -16.97 6.45
C LEU A 315 13.80 -17.20 7.44
N LEU A 316 13.85 -18.37 8.07
CA LEU A 316 14.95 -18.69 8.98
C LEU A 316 16.29 -18.82 8.23
N ALA A 317 16.30 -19.38 7.02
CA ALA A 317 17.52 -19.51 6.22
C ALA A 317 18.08 -18.15 5.75
N ILE A 318 17.21 -17.19 5.42
CA ILE A 318 17.64 -15.85 4.98
C ILE A 318 17.85 -14.88 6.15
N ALA A 319 17.52 -15.26 7.38
CA ALA A 319 17.62 -14.39 8.56
C ALA A 319 19.08 -14.01 8.89
N GLU A 320 20.04 -14.89 8.57
CA GLU A 320 21.46 -14.64 8.82
C GLU A 320 22.09 -13.69 7.78
N LEU A 321 21.40 -13.40 6.67
CA LEU A 321 21.93 -12.53 5.61
C LEU A 321 21.85 -11.06 6.02
N ASP A 322 22.93 -10.30 5.86
CA ASP A 322 22.95 -8.87 6.15
C ASP A 322 22.02 -8.05 5.22
N ASP A 323 21.82 -8.52 3.99
CA ASP A 323 21.07 -7.84 2.95
C ASP A 323 20.18 -8.79 2.15
N LEU A 324 18.86 -8.64 2.29
CA LEU A 324 17.86 -9.41 1.58
C LEU A 324 17.62 -8.91 0.15
N SER A 325 18.13 -7.73 -0.23
CA SER A 325 17.82 -7.10 -1.52
C SER A 325 18.44 -7.81 -2.72
N THR A 326 19.35 -8.76 -2.50
CA THR A 326 19.96 -9.60 -3.54
C THR A 326 19.14 -10.84 -3.88
N LEU A 327 18.15 -11.19 -3.05
CA LEU A 327 17.40 -12.43 -3.17
C LEU A 327 16.35 -12.40 -4.28
N ASP A 328 16.24 -13.47 -5.06
CA ASP A 328 15.12 -13.66 -5.98
C ASP A 328 13.96 -14.39 -5.27
N HIS A 329 13.07 -13.61 -4.64
CA HIS A 329 11.90 -14.16 -3.94
C HIS A 329 10.92 -14.91 -4.85
N THR A 330 11.06 -14.86 -6.18
CA THR A 330 10.24 -15.69 -7.09
C THR A 330 10.67 -17.15 -7.10
N LYS A 331 11.89 -17.44 -6.60
CA LYS A 331 12.49 -18.78 -6.54
C LYS A 331 12.76 -19.23 -5.10
N TRP A 332 12.04 -18.65 -4.14
CA TRP A 332 12.22 -18.93 -2.71
C TRP A 332 12.14 -20.43 -2.36
N GLU A 333 11.31 -21.21 -3.07
CA GLU A 333 11.20 -22.66 -2.88
C GLU A 333 12.48 -23.45 -3.20
N PHE A 334 13.38 -22.86 -4.00
CA PHE A 334 14.66 -23.46 -4.40
C PHE A 334 15.84 -22.88 -3.62
N PHE A 335 15.59 -22.00 -2.66
CA PHE A 335 16.65 -21.39 -1.88
C PHE A 335 17.36 -22.44 -1.02
N THR A 336 18.69 -22.42 -1.07
CA THR A 336 19.59 -23.20 -0.21
C THR A 336 20.67 -22.23 0.27
N GLU A 337 21.22 -22.43 1.48
CA GLU A 337 22.30 -21.58 2.01
C GLU A 337 23.50 -21.49 1.05
N ASP A 338 23.77 -22.56 0.28
CA ASP A 338 24.83 -22.60 -0.74
C ASP A 338 24.61 -21.66 -1.94
N ASN A 339 23.38 -21.17 -2.15
CA ASN A 339 22.96 -20.30 -3.25
C ASN A 339 22.55 -18.90 -2.77
N ALA A 340 22.89 -18.55 -1.53
CA ALA A 340 22.51 -17.31 -0.85
C ALA A 340 23.27 -16.06 -1.31
#